data_AF-A0AA36IFV9-F1
#
_entry.id   AF-A0AA36IFV9-F1
#
_cell.length_a   1.000
_cell.length_b   1.000
_cell.length_c   1.000
_cell.angle_alpha   90.00
_cell.angle_beta   90.00
_cell.angle_gamma   90.00
#
_symmetry.space_group_name_H-M   'P 1'
#
loop_
_entity.id
_entity.type
_entity.pdbx_description
1 polymer ?
#
loop_
_entity_poly.entity_id
_entity_poly.type
_entity_poly.pdbx_seq_one_letter_code
_entity_poly.pdbx_strand_id
1 'polypeptide(L)'
;MGVTTSKARPLRHQAGEEDYVPSEQFHQVEFEPESFAHGSVREAFKGRIFSKEFEERQIVVPEPGGGWTAVTYQGRKTYPCVAKIFREGEHAEDARKWDQDLLLQSKCEQLAETFNQKFKPSRRIKFAKALLFEVTHRGSTSQVCSRSWATGTIAGVAVRGAFALAAPELAAVAWVASGALGLIGFGLGSKEQPAKVKEGEKILVEPYLNGFFVKVNSNSGKWKDSADARAAQAFSHWTWAHTEGKLLVCDLQGVLQEDGTWLLTDPAAHSRHGGKGPTDLGCVGVHAFFHHHKCNDLCKGLAKPDLPSSPPIIPSVSSTTFSWQMADASLCAHKQEGGTCYAHAAATVVRAAVGRIIGRTPEHFDRMVGRIIKKYGSDGGCTAAVLADECRGLNLRHEFVTCEGAEKALEMGHPILACFWLTKKMWKAFSKFFQDSPFGVLMALPAPGKDVTDGHAVVLMGQKKDAFFLKNSWGPDFASDGFFRVSKGLFDQLETTKYQHVYFLESDLTAQDRKAYRRFQAHERHT
;
A
#
# COMPACT_ATOMS: atom_id res chain seq x y z
N MET A 1 -7.66 19.71 -7.46
CA MET A 1 -8.44 18.64 -6.81
C MET A 1 -8.22 18.77 -5.32
N GLY A 2 -9.26 19.07 -4.55
CA GLY A 2 -9.24 19.02 -3.09
C GLY A 2 -9.52 17.59 -2.61
N VAL A 3 -8.80 17.15 -1.59
CA VAL A 3 -9.00 15.86 -0.92
C VAL A 3 -9.22 16.14 0.56
N THR A 4 -10.33 15.67 1.11
CA THR A 4 -10.61 15.72 2.56
C THR A 4 -10.54 14.30 3.11
N THR A 5 -9.88 14.11 4.24
CA THR A 5 -9.76 12.81 4.90
C THR A 5 -11.04 12.46 5.64
N SER A 6 -11.34 11.17 5.71
CA SER A 6 -12.35 10.66 6.64
C SER A 6 -11.76 10.64 8.04
N LYS A 7 -12.60 10.84 9.06
CA LYS A 7 -12.19 10.85 10.46
C LYS A 7 -13.00 9.84 11.26
N ALA A 8 -12.35 9.19 12.21
CA ALA A 8 -13.02 8.26 13.12
C ALA A 8 -12.49 8.40 14.56
N ARG A 9 -13.35 8.11 15.54
CA ARG A 9 -13.04 8.11 16.97
C ARG A 9 -12.82 6.69 17.48
N PRO A 10 -11.90 6.45 18.43
CA PRO A 10 -11.67 5.11 18.95
C PRO A 10 -12.88 4.61 19.74
N LEU A 11 -13.15 3.31 19.64
CA LEU A 11 -14.18 2.62 20.41
C LEU A 11 -13.56 1.63 21.39
N ARG A 12 -14.12 1.59 22.60
CA ARG A 12 -13.90 0.47 23.53
C ARG A 12 -14.54 -0.79 22.95
N HIS A 13 -13.86 -1.92 23.09
CA HIS A 13 -14.33 -3.20 22.57
C HIS A 13 -13.79 -4.34 23.44
N GLN A 14 -14.40 -5.52 23.35
CA GLN A 14 -13.87 -6.71 24.01
C GLN A 14 -12.86 -7.42 23.12
N ALA A 15 -11.72 -7.82 23.69
CA ALA A 15 -10.66 -8.54 22.99
C ALA A 15 -10.23 -9.78 23.79
N GLY A 16 -11.15 -10.74 23.93
CA GLY A 16 -10.99 -11.95 24.71
C GLY A 16 -11.86 -11.86 25.95
N GLU A 17 -11.31 -12.20 27.11
CA GLU A 17 -11.96 -12.03 28.41
C GLU A 17 -11.74 -10.62 29.00
N GLU A 18 -10.97 -9.77 28.31
CA GLU A 18 -10.64 -8.42 28.74
C GLU A 18 -11.36 -7.36 27.91
N ASP A 19 -11.89 -6.34 28.58
CA ASP A 19 -12.33 -5.11 27.94
C ASP A 19 -11.10 -4.36 27.44
N TYR A 20 -10.94 -4.32 26.12
CA TYR A 20 -9.89 -3.55 25.51
C TYR A 20 -10.31 -2.08 25.41
N VAL A 21 -9.57 -1.26 26.16
CA VAL A 21 -9.68 0.19 26.09
C VAL A 21 -8.53 0.70 25.21
N PRO A 22 -8.81 1.29 24.03
CA PRO A 22 -7.80 1.99 23.27
C PRO A 22 -7.06 2.98 24.17
N SER A 23 -5.74 3.10 23.99
CA SER A 23 -4.93 4.02 24.80
C SER A 23 -5.62 5.38 24.89
N GLU A 24 -5.74 5.95 26.09
CA GLU A 24 -6.38 7.26 26.30
C GLU A 24 -5.71 8.39 25.50
N GLN A 25 -4.50 8.12 25.01
CA GLN A 25 -3.71 8.93 24.11
C GLN A 25 -4.29 8.96 22.70
N PHE A 26 -4.89 7.88 22.17
CA PHE A 26 -5.45 7.88 20.81
C PHE A 26 -6.74 8.70 20.79
N HIS A 27 -6.73 9.80 20.03
CA HIS A 27 -7.84 10.73 19.99
C HIS A 27 -8.73 10.50 18.77
N GLN A 28 -8.12 10.40 17.60
CA GLN A 28 -8.78 10.35 16.32
C GLN A 28 -7.86 9.66 15.32
N VAL A 29 -8.45 8.90 14.41
CA VAL A 29 -7.77 8.46 13.19
C VAL A 29 -8.28 9.31 12.03
N GLU A 30 -7.36 9.75 11.18
CA GLU A 30 -7.70 10.28 9.86
C GLU A 30 -7.21 9.31 8.80
N PHE A 31 -8.02 9.06 7.76
CA PHE A 31 -7.66 8.13 6.70
C PHE A 31 -8.14 8.61 5.34
N GLU A 32 -7.46 8.12 4.31
CA GLU A 32 -7.72 8.50 2.93
C GLU A 32 -9.14 8.13 2.49
N PRO A 33 -9.79 8.94 1.63
CA PRO A 33 -11.12 8.63 1.12
C PRO A 33 -11.13 7.48 0.11
N GLU A 34 -9.95 7.09 -0.39
CA GLU A 34 -9.78 6.02 -1.37
C GLU A 34 -8.81 4.95 -0.85
N SER A 35 -9.13 3.70 -1.14
CA SER A 35 -8.38 2.54 -0.70
C SER A 35 -7.08 2.37 -1.50
N PHE A 36 -6.03 1.92 -0.83
CA PHE A 36 -4.73 1.61 -1.43
C PHE A 36 -4.46 0.11 -1.54
N ALA A 37 -5.31 -0.73 -0.97
CA ALA A 37 -5.23 -2.20 -1.04
C ALA A 37 -6.63 -2.82 -0.97
N HIS A 38 -6.90 -3.90 -1.73
CA HIS A 38 -8.18 -4.64 -1.67
C HIS A 38 -7.91 -6.12 -1.42
N GLY A 39 -8.65 -6.72 -0.51
CA GLY A 39 -8.76 -8.17 -0.33
C GLY A 39 -10.10 -8.69 -0.85
N SER A 40 -10.35 -9.99 -0.64
CA SER A 40 -11.60 -10.63 -1.04
C SER A 40 -12.83 -9.95 -0.43
N VAL A 41 -12.74 -9.64 0.88
CA VAL A 41 -13.87 -9.17 1.70
C VAL A 41 -13.74 -7.69 2.14
N ARG A 42 -12.51 -7.16 2.22
CA ARG A 42 -12.22 -5.83 2.80
C ARG A 42 -11.36 -4.97 1.90
N GLU A 43 -11.49 -3.66 2.04
CA GLU A 43 -10.61 -2.63 1.48
C GLU A 43 -9.78 -1.99 2.59
N ALA A 44 -8.55 -1.59 2.26
CA ALA A 44 -7.59 -0.98 3.17
C ALA A 44 -7.24 0.43 2.71
N PHE A 45 -7.23 1.35 3.67
CA PHE A 45 -7.06 2.78 3.50
C PHE A 45 -5.87 3.22 4.33
N LYS A 46 -5.00 4.05 3.76
CA LYS A 46 -3.90 4.63 4.52
C LYS A 46 -4.48 5.60 5.53
N GLY A 47 -3.99 5.55 6.74
CA GLY A 47 -4.42 6.46 7.77
C GLY A 47 -3.34 6.74 8.78
N ARG A 48 -3.71 7.58 9.74
CA ARG A 48 -2.86 8.01 10.82
C ARG A 48 -3.68 8.25 12.07
N ILE A 49 -3.22 7.68 13.18
CA ILE A 49 -3.78 7.97 14.50
C ILE A 49 -3.05 9.18 15.09
N PHE A 50 -3.84 10.15 15.58
CA PHE A 50 -3.35 11.30 16.32
C PHE A 50 -3.42 11.02 17.81
N SER A 51 -2.29 11.23 18.49
CA SER A 51 -2.24 11.23 19.95
C SER A 51 -2.73 12.58 20.48
N LYS A 52 -3.40 12.60 21.64
CA LYS A 52 -3.50 13.80 22.48
C LYS A 52 -2.07 14.20 22.86
N GLU A 53 -1.68 15.44 22.61
CA GLU A 53 -0.39 15.97 23.08
C GLU A 53 -0.34 15.88 24.61
N PHE A 54 0.76 15.40 25.17
CA PHE A 54 1.14 15.65 26.56
C PHE A 54 2.61 16.10 26.56
N GLU A 55 2.87 17.24 27.19
CA GLU A 55 4.19 17.84 27.36
C GLU A 55 5.21 16.85 27.94
N GLU A 56 6.47 17.11 27.59
CA GLU A 56 7.69 16.44 28.03
C GLU A 56 7.67 16.04 29.52
N ARG A 57 7.17 14.85 29.80
CA ARG A 57 7.70 14.02 30.88
C ARG A 57 8.00 12.66 30.27
N GLN A 58 9.27 12.26 30.41
CA GLN A 58 9.74 10.92 30.12
C GLN A 58 8.80 9.91 30.77
N ILE A 59 7.88 9.36 29.98
CA ILE A 59 7.08 8.22 30.38
C ILE A 59 7.39 7.15 29.37
N VAL A 60 8.08 6.13 29.87
CA VAL A 60 8.32 4.85 29.20
C VAL A 60 6.96 4.37 28.70
N VAL A 61 6.73 4.49 27.39
CA VAL A 61 5.73 3.65 26.72
C VAL A 61 6.19 2.23 27.03
N PRO A 62 5.41 1.40 27.75
CA PRO A 62 5.75 -0.03 27.80
C PRO A 62 5.90 -0.43 26.34
N GLU A 63 7.09 -0.91 25.94
CA GLU A 63 7.50 -1.10 24.53
C GLU A 63 6.26 -1.40 23.68
N PRO A 64 5.95 -0.65 22.61
CA PRO A 64 4.71 -0.86 21.87
C PRO A 64 4.74 -2.26 21.23
N GLY A 65 4.33 -3.25 22.02
CA GLY A 65 4.02 -4.59 21.58
C GLY A 65 2.86 -4.49 20.60
N GLY A 66 2.87 -5.36 19.60
CA GLY A 66 1.82 -5.39 18.58
C GLY A 66 2.01 -4.42 17.41
N GLY A 67 3.20 -3.84 17.20
CA GLY A 67 3.60 -3.23 15.92
C GLY A 67 3.38 -1.73 15.75
N TRP A 68 2.95 -1.00 16.79
CA TRP A 68 2.67 0.44 16.71
C TRP A 68 3.95 1.28 16.86
N THR A 69 4.45 1.83 15.75
CA THR A 69 5.62 2.74 15.78
C THR A 69 5.17 4.19 15.59
N ALA A 70 5.59 5.08 16.47
CA ALA A 70 5.28 6.49 16.38
C ALA A 70 6.19 7.21 15.39
N VAL A 71 5.65 8.19 14.69
CA VAL A 71 6.40 9.17 13.88
C VAL A 71 5.99 10.58 14.30
N THR A 72 6.91 11.51 14.22
CA THR A 72 6.57 12.93 14.30
C THR A 72 5.91 13.33 12.98
N TYR A 73 4.82 14.07 13.07
CA TYR A 73 4.15 14.74 11.95
C TYR A 73 3.67 16.11 12.40
N GLN A 74 4.17 17.17 11.75
CA GLN A 74 3.81 18.58 12.06
C GLN A 74 3.96 18.93 13.55
N GLY A 75 5.03 18.43 14.19
CA GLY A 75 5.30 18.67 15.62
C GLY A 75 4.47 17.80 16.57
N ARG A 76 3.60 16.93 16.07
CA ARG A 76 2.78 16.01 16.86
C ARG A 76 3.26 14.57 16.72
N LYS A 77 3.12 13.80 17.80
CA LYS A 77 3.33 12.35 17.77
C LYS A 77 2.12 11.67 17.12
N THR A 78 2.37 10.94 16.05
CA THR A 78 1.33 10.25 15.27
C THR A 78 1.74 8.81 14.99
N TYR A 79 0.78 7.97 14.62
CA TYR A 79 1.03 6.55 14.36
C TYR A 79 0.46 6.18 12.99
N PRO A 80 1.30 5.88 11.99
CA PRO A 80 0.84 5.42 10.68
C PRO A 80 0.06 4.11 10.83
N CYS A 81 -1.08 4.02 10.17
CA CYS A 81 -2.01 2.91 10.32
C CYS A 81 -2.69 2.54 9.01
N VAL A 82 -3.35 1.38 9.03
CA VAL A 82 -4.23 0.92 7.97
C VAL A 82 -5.63 0.81 8.53
N ALA A 83 -6.56 1.58 7.96
CA ALA A 83 -7.99 1.44 8.23
C ALA A 83 -8.59 0.42 7.27
N LYS A 84 -9.32 -0.57 7.80
CA LYS A 84 -9.98 -1.63 7.05
C LYS A 84 -11.49 -1.45 7.11
N ILE A 85 -12.11 -1.61 5.94
CA ILE A 85 -13.55 -1.44 5.75
C ILE A 85 -14.06 -2.63 4.93
N PHE A 86 -15.24 -3.14 5.25
CA PHE A 86 -15.87 -4.18 4.45
C PHE A 86 -16.29 -3.63 3.08
N ARG A 87 -16.23 -4.47 2.05
CA ARG A 87 -16.70 -4.08 0.72
C ARG A 87 -18.21 -3.91 0.74
N GLU A 88 -18.71 -2.88 0.04
CA GLU A 88 -20.14 -2.67 -0.16
C GLU A 88 -20.76 -3.86 -0.92
N GLY A 89 -22.05 -4.14 -0.66
CA GLY A 89 -22.77 -5.28 -1.23
C GLY A 89 -22.89 -6.44 -0.26
N GLU A 90 -22.50 -7.64 -0.67
CA GLU A 90 -22.69 -8.90 0.07
C GLU A 90 -22.01 -8.93 1.46
N HIS A 91 -21.04 -8.05 1.71
CA HIS A 91 -20.27 -8.01 2.98
C HIS A 91 -20.63 -6.82 3.89
N ALA A 92 -21.59 -5.97 3.50
CA ALA A 92 -21.94 -4.79 4.31
C ALA A 92 -22.48 -5.15 5.71
N GLU A 93 -23.17 -6.29 5.85
CA GLU A 93 -23.65 -6.80 7.14
C GLU A 93 -22.52 -7.40 8.01
N ASP A 94 -21.38 -7.75 7.42
CA ASP A 94 -20.21 -8.26 8.15
C ASP A 94 -19.51 -7.16 8.97
N ALA A 95 -19.78 -5.88 8.71
CA ALA A 95 -19.29 -4.75 9.52
C ALA A 95 -19.77 -4.79 10.98
N ARG A 96 -20.77 -5.62 11.30
CA ARG A 96 -21.21 -5.90 12.68
C ARG A 96 -20.36 -6.96 13.38
N LYS A 97 -19.46 -7.64 12.66
CA LYS A 97 -18.65 -8.77 13.15
C LYS A 97 -17.20 -8.40 13.48
N TRP A 98 -16.84 -7.11 13.47
CA TRP A 98 -15.49 -6.68 13.86
C TRP A 98 -15.07 -7.21 15.23
N ASP A 99 -16.02 -7.37 16.16
CA ASP A 99 -15.74 -7.96 17.46
C ASP A 99 -15.20 -9.41 17.32
N GLN A 100 -15.71 -10.21 16.37
CA GLN A 100 -15.21 -11.56 16.11
C GLN A 100 -13.78 -11.55 15.54
N ASP A 101 -13.47 -10.63 14.62
CA ASP A 101 -12.12 -10.45 14.08
C ASP A 101 -11.13 -10.05 15.19
N LEU A 102 -11.53 -9.13 16.07
CA LEU A 102 -10.71 -8.68 17.21
C LEU A 102 -10.48 -9.79 18.23
N LEU A 103 -11.52 -10.57 18.55
CA LEU A 103 -11.40 -11.76 19.40
C LEU A 103 -10.43 -12.78 18.81
N LEU A 104 -10.54 -13.04 17.50
CA LEU A 104 -9.64 -13.97 16.80
C LEU A 104 -8.19 -13.47 16.84
N GLN A 105 -7.96 -12.19 16.56
CA GLN A 105 -6.62 -11.61 16.54
C GLN A 105 -5.97 -11.63 17.94
N SER A 106 -6.75 -11.30 18.98
CA SER A 106 -6.31 -11.42 20.39
C SER A 106 -5.95 -12.88 20.73
N LYS A 107 -6.80 -13.84 20.33
CA LYS A 107 -6.52 -15.26 20.55
C LYS A 107 -5.26 -15.73 19.82
N CYS A 108 -5.04 -15.24 18.60
CA CYS A 108 -3.84 -15.56 17.82
C CYS A 108 -2.56 -15.04 18.50
N GLU A 109 -2.60 -13.84 19.09
CA GLU A 109 -1.45 -13.31 19.83
C GLU A 109 -1.13 -14.15 21.07
N GLN A 110 -2.13 -14.49 21.89
CA GLN A 110 -1.94 -15.36 23.06
C GLN A 110 -1.37 -16.74 22.69
N LEU A 111 -1.87 -17.31 21.59
CA LEU A 111 -1.35 -18.56 21.05
C LEU A 111 0.10 -18.38 20.58
N ALA A 112 0.44 -17.29 19.92
CA ALA A 112 1.79 -17.01 19.44
C ALA A 112 2.78 -16.83 20.60
N GLU A 113 2.39 -16.14 21.67
CA GLU A 113 3.20 -16.03 22.89
C GLU A 113 3.48 -17.39 23.51
N THR A 114 2.44 -18.21 23.68
CA THR A 114 2.56 -19.58 24.20
C THR A 114 3.47 -20.42 23.32
N PHE A 115 3.30 -20.34 22.00
CA PHE A 115 4.14 -21.04 21.03
C PHE A 115 5.61 -20.61 21.13
N ASN A 116 5.86 -19.29 21.16
CA ASN A 116 7.21 -18.73 21.26
C ASN A 116 7.92 -19.20 22.53
N GLN A 117 7.21 -19.21 23.67
CA GLN A 117 7.75 -19.65 24.95
C GLN A 117 8.06 -21.15 24.94
N LYS A 118 7.14 -21.96 24.42
CA LYS A 118 7.24 -23.42 24.43
C LYS A 118 8.28 -23.95 23.44
N PHE A 119 8.27 -23.45 22.20
CA PHE A 119 9.08 -23.99 21.11
C PHE A 119 10.39 -23.24 20.88
N LYS A 120 10.50 -21.99 21.38
CA LYS A 120 11.66 -21.11 21.18
C LYS A 120 12.15 -21.13 19.72
N PRO A 121 11.25 -20.90 18.74
CA PRO A 121 11.60 -21.00 17.34
C PRO A 121 12.69 -19.97 16.98
N SER A 122 13.50 -20.28 15.96
CA SER A 122 14.52 -19.34 15.45
C SER A 122 13.94 -18.01 14.97
N ARG A 123 12.67 -18.02 14.55
CA ARG A 123 11.88 -16.83 14.22
C ARG A 123 10.64 -16.81 15.11
N ARG A 124 10.53 -15.81 15.98
CA ARG A 124 9.35 -15.60 16.81
C ARG A 124 8.16 -15.16 15.97
N ILE A 125 6.96 -15.35 16.49
CA ILE A 125 5.70 -14.92 15.86
C ILE A 125 5.01 -13.91 16.78
N LYS A 126 4.56 -12.80 16.22
CA LYS A 126 3.68 -11.82 16.86
C LYS A 126 2.59 -11.43 15.88
N PHE A 127 1.45 -10.99 16.40
CA PHE A 127 0.35 -10.43 15.65
C PHE A 127 0.25 -8.93 15.89
N ALA A 128 0.01 -8.18 14.82
CA ALA A 128 -0.30 -6.78 14.86
C ALA A 128 -1.56 -6.57 15.70
N LYS A 129 -1.61 -5.49 16.47
CA LYS A 129 -2.75 -5.22 17.35
C LYS A 129 -3.74 -4.27 16.67
N ALA A 130 -4.90 -4.78 16.30
CA ALA A 130 -5.97 -3.98 15.72
C ALA A 130 -6.83 -3.29 16.79
N LEU A 131 -7.52 -2.23 16.36
CA LEU A 131 -8.34 -1.35 17.17
C LEU A 131 -9.66 -1.05 16.46
N LEU A 132 -10.74 -0.90 17.21
CA LEU A 132 -12.04 -0.51 16.65
C LEU A 132 -12.20 1.01 16.69
N PHE A 133 -12.70 1.58 15.60
CA PHE A 133 -13.03 3.00 15.47
C PHE A 133 -14.43 3.16 14.88
N GLU A 134 -15.08 4.28 15.18
CA GLU A 134 -16.36 4.69 14.59
C GLU A 134 -16.17 5.97 13.78
N VAL A 135 -16.63 5.94 12.54
CA VAL A 135 -16.48 7.05 11.60
C VAL A 135 -17.33 8.21 12.04
N THR A 136 -16.68 9.36 12.27
CA THR A 136 -17.33 10.60 12.72
C THR A 136 -17.49 11.61 11.60
N HIS A 137 -16.68 11.50 10.54
CA HIS A 137 -16.74 12.41 9.40
C HIS A 137 -16.32 11.70 8.12
N ARG A 138 -17.10 11.91 7.06
CA ARG A 138 -16.85 11.35 5.72
C ARG A 138 -16.03 12.32 4.88
N GLY A 139 -14.84 11.89 4.45
CA GLY A 139 -14.01 12.64 3.51
C GLY A 139 -14.52 12.57 2.07
N SER A 140 -13.85 13.27 1.16
CA SER A 140 -14.19 13.33 -0.27
C SER A 140 -12.97 13.60 -1.14
N THR A 141 -13.12 13.31 -2.44
CA THR A 141 -12.18 13.72 -3.49
C THR A 141 -12.91 14.59 -4.48
N SER A 142 -12.32 15.71 -4.91
CA SER A 142 -12.92 16.58 -5.92
C SER A 142 -12.09 16.56 -7.20
N GLN A 143 -12.68 16.03 -8.28
CA GLN A 143 -12.07 16.08 -9.61
C GLN A 143 -12.49 17.37 -10.33
N VAL A 144 -11.52 18.13 -10.83
CA VAL A 144 -11.79 19.24 -11.75
C VAL A 144 -11.96 18.62 -13.14
N CYS A 145 -13.20 18.53 -13.62
CA CYS A 145 -13.45 18.14 -14.99
C CYS A 145 -13.16 19.33 -15.91
N SER A 146 -12.09 19.28 -16.70
CA SER A 146 -12.06 20.03 -17.95
C SER A 146 -12.98 19.31 -18.93
N ARG A 147 -14.09 19.95 -19.32
CA ARG A 147 -14.88 19.46 -20.46
C ARG A 147 -14.03 19.65 -21.72
N SER A 148 -13.29 18.61 -22.11
CA SER A 148 -12.82 18.50 -23.49
C SER A 148 -14.03 18.17 -24.36
N TRP A 149 -14.43 19.10 -25.22
CA TRP A 149 -15.32 18.76 -26.33
C TRP A 149 -14.51 17.89 -27.29
N ALA A 150 -14.73 16.58 -27.25
CA ALA A 150 -14.20 15.67 -28.24
C ALA A 150 -14.70 16.11 -29.63
N THR A 151 -13.74 16.47 -30.47
CA THR A 151 -13.71 16.31 -31.94
C THR A 151 -15.07 16.07 -32.61
N GLY A 152 -15.70 17.17 -33.03
CA GLY A 152 -16.61 17.20 -34.17
C GLY A 152 -15.94 17.89 -35.37
N THR A 153 -14.88 17.29 -35.90
CA THR A 153 -14.45 17.55 -37.29
C THR A 153 -15.21 16.50 -38.12
N ILE A 154 -16.00 16.76 -39.17
CA ILE A 154 -15.91 17.66 -40.31
C ILE A 154 -17.35 17.80 -40.87
N ALA A 155 -18.00 18.96 -40.72
CA ALA A 155 -19.19 19.32 -41.51
C ALA A 155 -19.46 20.84 -41.46
N GLY A 156 -18.41 21.65 -41.66
CA GLY A 156 -18.54 23.11 -41.51
C GLY A 156 -17.50 23.95 -42.25
N VAL A 157 -16.78 23.36 -43.20
CA VAL A 157 -15.85 24.08 -44.08
C VAL A 157 -16.31 24.08 -45.56
N ALA A 158 -17.43 23.42 -45.87
CA ALA A 158 -17.97 23.34 -47.23
C ALA A 158 -19.20 24.24 -47.50
N VAL A 159 -19.39 25.36 -46.77
CA VAL A 159 -20.33 26.43 -47.17
C VAL A 159 -19.75 27.82 -46.87
N ARG A 160 -18.45 28.01 -47.10
CA ARG A 160 -17.82 29.35 -47.08
C ARG A 160 -17.52 29.91 -48.48
N GLY A 161 -18.00 29.24 -49.54
CA GLY A 161 -17.73 29.60 -50.93
C GLY A 161 -18.95 29.87 -51.82
N ALA A 162 -20.18 29.95 -51.28
CA ALA A 162 -21.39 29.98 -52.14
C ALA A 162 -22.45 31.06 -51.81
N PHE A 163 -22.20 31.99 -50.88
CA PHE A 163 -23.13 33.08 -50.57
C PHE A 163 -22.49 34.48 -50.63
N ALA A 164 -21.59 34.69 -51.60
CA ALA A 164 -20.99 35.99 -51.89
C ALA A 164 -21.33 36.50 -53.31
N LEU A 165 -22.46 36.05 -53.90
CA LEU A 165 -22.81 36.40 -55.29
C LEU A 165 -24.29 36.77 -55.55
N ALA A 166 -25.14 36.99 -54.53
CA ALA A 166 -26.59 37.17 -54.80
C ALA A 166 -27.32 38.37 -54.18
N ALA A 167 -26.80 39.13 -53.20
CA ALA A 167 -27.52 40.31 -52.69
C ALA A 167 -26.64 41.25 -51.87
N PRO A 168 -26.19 42.40 -52.41
CA PRO A 168 -25.40 43.39 -51.67
C PRO A 168 -26.19 44.16 -50.60
N GLU A 169 -27.52 44.07 -50.55
CA GLU A 169 -28.36 44.97 -49.73
C GLU A 169 -28.81 44.41 -48.36
N LEU A 170 -28.42 43.20 -47.97
CA LEU A 170 -28.77 42.62 -46.66
C LEU A 170 -27.67 42.74 -45.58
N ALA A 171 -26.65 43.56 -45.82
CA ALA A 171 -25.55 43.77 -44.88
C ALA A 171 -25.91 44.63 -43.64
N ALA A 172 -27.13 45.18 -43.57
CA ALA A 172 -27.49 46.18 -42.55
C ALA A 172 -28.38 45.70 -41.39
N VAL A 173 -28.80 44.42 -41.32
CA VAL A 173 -29.73 43.94 -40.26
C VAL A 173 -29.09 42.98 -39.24
N ALA A 174 -27.81 42.61 -39.40
CA ALA A 174 -27.13 41.71 -38.46
C ALA A 174 -26.24 42.42 -37.41
N TRP A 175 -26.47 43.71 -37.14
CA TRP A 175 -25.67 44.52 -36.20
C TRP A 175 -26.41 45.01 -34.95
N VAL A 176 -27.62 44.48 -34.64
CA VAL A 176 -28.42 44.94 -33.47
C VAL A 176 -28.76 43.84 -32.45
N ALA A 177 -28.31 42.60 -32.61
CA ALA A 177 -28.50 41.55 -31.61
C ALA A 177 -27.21 41.11 -30.89
N SER A 178 -26.21 41.99 -30.77
CA SER A 178 -25.01 41.76 -29.93
C SER A 178 -25.09 42.40 -28.54
N GLY A 179 -26.30 42.77 -28.11
CA GLY A 179 -26.55 43.45 -26.82
C GLY A 179 -27.03 42.55 -25.67
N ALA A 180 -27.34 41.27 -25.89
CA ALA A 180 -27.87 40.42 -24.83
C ALA A 180 -27.71 38.91 -25.14
N LEU A 181 -26.49 38.39 -24.97
CA LEU A 181 -26.28 36.96 -24.70
C LEU A 181 -25.11 36.89 -23.72
N GLY A 182 -25.47 36.58 -22.48
CA GLY A 182 -24.69 36.85 -21.30
C GLY A 182 -23.37 36.09 -21.22
N LEU A 183 -22.56 36.56 -20.27
CA LEU A 183 -21.56 35.80 -19.54
C LEU A 183 -22.01 34.35 -19.30
N ILE A 184 -21.77 33.44 -20.24
CA ILE A 184 -21.74 32.02 -19.93
C ILE A 184 -20.37 31.81 -19.27
N GLY A 185 -20.35 32.01 -17.95
CA GLY A 185 -19.19 31.74 -17.14
C GLY A 185 -18.65 30.35 -17.46
N PHE A 186 -17.32 30.27 -17.58
CA PHE A 186 -16.59 29.02 -17.50
C PHE A 186 -16.86 28.42 -16.12
N GLY A 187 -17.94 27.67 -15.99
CA GLY A 187 -18.23 26.86 -14.82
C GLY A 187 -17.26 25.68 -14.81
N LEU A 188 -16.12 25.83 -14.16
CA LEU A 188 -15.31 24.71 -13.68
C LEU A 188 -16.16 23.93 -12.67
N GLY A 189 -16.96 22.98 -13.15
CA GLY A 189 -17.71 22.08 -12.29
C GLY A 189 -16.76 21.06 -11.68
N SER A 190 -16.45 21.19 -10.39
CA SER A 190 -15.84 20.12 -9.62
C SER A 190 -16.91 19.09 -9.27
N LYS A 191 -16.77 17.84 -9.71
CA LYS A 191 -17.58 16.74 -9.17
C LYS A 191 -16.88 16.22 -7.91
N GLU A 192 -17.55 16.40 -6.78
CA GLU A 192 -17.12 15.83 -5.51
C GLU A 192 -17.58 14.38 -5.42
N GLN A 193 -16.65 13.48 -5.17
CA GLN A 193 -16.87 12.06 -4.93
C GLN A 193 -16.61 11.76 -3.45
N PRO A 194 -17.63 11.47 -2.65
CA PRO A 194 -17.45 11.17 -1.23
C PRO A 194 -16.74 9.82 -1.03
N ALA A 195 -16.01 9.67 0.07
CA ALA A 195 -15.36 8.43 0.48
C ALA A 195 -16.37 7.29 0.58
N LYS A 196 -15.99 6.03 0.36
CA LYS A 196 -16.95 4.90 0.44
C LYS A 196 -17.60 4.72 1.82
N VAL A 197 -16.89 5.09 2.87
CA VAL A 197 -17.32 4.94 4.27
C VAL A 197 -18.51 5.83 4.64
N LYS A 198 -19.35 5.39 5.57
CA LYS A 198 -20.49 6.15 6.12
C LYS A 198 -20.21 6.63 7.54
N GLU A 199 -20.82 7.75 7.93
CA GLU A 199 -20.80 8.18 9.34
C GLU A 199 -21.53 7.17 10.22
N GLY A 200 -20.99 6.91 11.42
CA GLY A 200 -21.44 5.86 12.33
C GLY A 200 -20.95 4.46 11.98
N GLU A 201 -20.27 4.27 10.84
CA GLU A 201 -19.73 2.96 10.45
C GLU A 201 -18.52 2.59 11.32
N LYS A 202 -18.48 1.32 11.76
CA LYS A 202 -17.33 0.77 12.49
C LYS A 202 -16.24 0.34 11.50
N ILE A 203 -15.00 0.71 11.79
CA ILE A 203 -13.82 0.32 11.02
C ILE A 203 -12.78 -0.31 11.94
N LEU A 204 -11.99 -1.23 11.40
CA LEU A 204 -10.86 -1.81 12.11
C LEU A 204 -9.58 -1.10 11.68
N VAL A 205 -8.76 -0.68 12.64
CA VAL A 205 -7.52 0.06 12.40
C VAL A 205 -6.36 -0.72 12.99
N GLU A 206 -5.38 -1.05 12.16
CA GLU A 206 -4.18 -1.79 12.56
C GLU A 206 -2.92 -0.98 12.27
N PRO A 207 -1.77 -1.28 12.92
CA PRO A 207 -0.54 -0.56 12.63
C PRO A 207 -0.13 -0.81 11.19
N TYR A 208 0.47 0.22 10.58
CA TYR A 208 1.09 0.05 9.29
C TYR A 208 2.31 -0.88 9.40
N LEU A 209 2.34 -1.95 8.61
CA LEU A 209 3.43 -2.91 8.59
C LEU A 209 4.51 -2.51 7.58
N ASN A 210 5.61 -1.94 8.06
CA ASN A 210 6.76 -1.59 7.23
C ASN A 210 7.59 -2.83 6.90
N GLY A 211 7.69 -3.20 5.63
CA GLY A 211 8.50 -4.33 5.18
C GLY A 211 7.99 -4.97 3.91
N PHE A 212 8.62 -6.08 3.52
CA PHE A 212 8.17 -6.92 2.41
C PHE A 212 7.01 -7.79 2.91
N PHE A 213 5.80 -7.55 2.40
CA PHE A 213 4.60 -8.23 2.87
C PHE A 213 4.52 -9.64 2.26
N VAL A 214 4.50 -10.65 3.11
CA VAL A 214 4.49 -12.06 2.71
C VAL A 214 3.25 -12.74 3.24
N LYS A 215 2.53 -13.42 2.35
CA LYS A 215 1.56 -14.45 2.72
C LYS A 215 2.29 -15.79 2.87
N VAL A 216 2.37 -16.29 4.10
CA VAL A 216 3.11 -17.49 4.48
C VAL A 216 2.27 -18.75 4.25
N ASN A 217 0.99 -18.70 4.60
CA ASN A 217 -0.02 -19.67 4.17
C ASN A 217 -1.37 -18.99 3.91
N SER A 218 -2.27 -19.70 3.23
CA SER A 218 -3.64 -19.28 3.00
C SER A 218 -4.62 -20.05 3.88
N ASN A 219 -5.83 -19.53 4.01
CA ASN A 219 -6.98 -20.25 4.55
C ASN A 219 -7.51 -21.40 3.67
N SER A 220 -6.87 -21.69 2.54
CA SER A 220 -7.22 -22.79 1.62
C SER A 220 -6.12 -23.85 1.52
N GLY A 221 -5.12 -23.78 2.39
CA GLY A 221 -4.02 -24.75 2.47
C GLY A 221 -2.83 -24.46 1.56
N LYS A 222 -2.85 -23.40 0.74
CA LYS A 222 -1.66 -22.95 0.00
C LYS A 222 -0.61 -22.43 0.97
N TRP A 223 0.68 -22.68 0.72
CA TRP A 223 1.74 -22.17 1.58
C TRP A 223 3.07 -21.93 0.86
N LYS A 224 3.94 -21.14 1.50
CA LYS A 224 5.27 -20.79 0.98
C LYS A 224 6.34 -21.71 1.57
N ASP A 225 6.92 -22.57 0.73
CA ASP A 225 8.04 -23.44 1.11
C ASP A 225 9.36 -22.66 1.20
N SER A 226 9.59 -22.02 2.35
CA SER A 226 10.81 -21.29 2.67
C SER A 226 11.32 -21.57 4.09
N ALA A 227 12.62 -21.37 4.31
CA ALA A 227 13.21 -21.47 5.64
C ALA A 227 12.54 -20.50 6.64
N ASP A 228 12.18 -19.30 6.17
CA ASP A 228 11.53 -18.27 6.99
C ASP A 228 10.10 -18.64 7.38
N ALA A 229 9.41 -19.47 6.59
CA ALA A 229 8.05 -19.90 6.85
C ALA A 229 7.94 -21.03 7.89
N ARG A 230 9.03 -21.71 8.26
CA ARG A 230 9.02 -22.93 9.09
C ARG A 230 8.29 -22.75 10.43
N ALA A 231 8.61 -21.67 11.14
CA ALA A 231 8.00 -21.36 12.43
C ALA A 231 6.49 -21.11 12.28
N ALA A 232 6.09 -20.33 11.28
CA ALA A 232 4.68 -20.03 11.00
C ALA A 232 3.88 -21.28 10.58
N GLN A 233 4.46 -22.18 9.76
CA GLN A 233 3.80 -23.45 9.43
C GLN A 233 3.64 -24.35 10.66
N ALA A 234 4.67 -24.42 11.51
CA ALA A 234 4.60 -25.18 12.75
C ALA A 234 3.61 -24.58 13.74
N PHE A 235 3.48 -23.25 13.78
CA PHE A 235 2.49 -22.55 14.57
C PHE A 235 1.07 -22.95 14.16
N SER A 236 0.72 -22.89 12.88
CA SER A 236 -0.60 -23.34 12.39
C SER A 236 -0.92 -24.78 12.81
N HIS A 237 0.02 -25.72 12.61
CA HIS A 237 -0.13 -27.11 13.07
C HIS A 237 -0.31 -27.19 14.59
N TRP A 238 0.56 -26.50 15.34
CA TRP A 238 0.51 -26.50 16.79
C TRP A 238 -0.80 -25.92 17.33
N THR A 239 -1.38 -24.87 16.73
CA THR A 239 -2.68 -24.35 17.19
C THR A 239 -3.78 -25.41 17.12
N TRP A 240 -3.80 -26.22 16.06
CA TRP A 240 -4.73 -27.34 15.94
C TRP A 240 -4.48 -28.42 17.00
N ALA A 241 -3.23 -28.84 17.18
CA ALA A 241 -2.88 -29.87 18.15
C ALA A 241 -3.13 -29.40 19.60
N HIS A 242 -2.77 -28.16 19.92
CA HIS A 242 -2.92 -27.58 21.25
C HIS A 242 -4.38 -27.38 21.64
N THR A 243 -5.25 -27.09 20.66
CA THR A 243 -6.68 -26.94 20.87
C THR A 243 -7.45 -28.25 20.69
N GLU A 244 -6.76 -29.39 20.62
CA GLU A 244 -7.37 -30.72 20.45
C GLU A 244 -8.30 -30.78 19.22
N GLY A 245 -7.88 -30.13 18.15
CA GLY A 245 -8.59 -30.06 16.88
C GLY A 245 -9.76 -29.08 16.83
N LYS A 246 -9.94 -28.23 17.84
CA LYS A 246 -11.03 -27.24 17.89
C LYS A 246 -10.77 -26.02 16.99
N LEU A 247 -9.52 -25.64 16.78
CA LEU A 247 -9.13 -24.43 16.06
C LEU A 247 -7.81 -24.61 15.30
N LEU A 248 -7.77 -24.26 14.01
CA LEU A 248 -6.52 -24.13 13.25
C LEU A 248 -6.34 -22.68 12.79
N VAL A 249 -5.30 -22.00 13.26
CA VAL A 249 -4.95 -20.65 12.79
C VAL A 249 -4.18 -20.73 11.47
N CYS A 250 -4.62 -19.98 10.47
CA CYS A 250 -4.06 -19.94 9.11
C CYS A 250 -4.17 -18.52 8.53
N ASP A 251 -4.01 -18.40 7.21
CA ASP A 251 -3.89 -17.10 6.51
C ASP A 251 -2.78 -16.22 7.12
N LEU A 252 -1.69 -16.86 7.54
CA LEU A 252 -0.57 -16.19 8.18
C LEU A 252 0.12 -15.29 7.16
N GLN A 253 -0.01 -13.98 7.34
CA GLN A 253 0.53 -12.98 6.43
C GLN A 253 1.04 -11.75 7.19
N GLY A 254 2.09 -11.11 6.70
CA GLY A 254 2.69 -9.95 7.35
C GLY A 254 4.13 -9.70 6.92
N VAL A 255 4.93 -9.10 7.80
CA VAL A 255 6.31 -8.69 7.48
C VAL A 255 7.30 -9.35 8.43
N LEU A 256 8.48 -9.67 7.90
CA LEU A 256 9.61 -10.14 8.71
C LEU A 256 10.39 -8.93 9.23
N GLN A 257 10.48 -8.80 10.56
CA GLN A 257 11.19 -7.71 11.25
C GLN A 257 12.71 -7.94 11.24
N GLU A 258 13.48 -6.89 11.57
CA GLU A 258 14.95 -6.92 11.61
C GLU A 258 15.51 -7.95 12.60
N ASP A 259 14.86 -8.10 13.75
CA ASP A 259 15.21 -9.08 14.79
C ASP A 259 14.86 -10.53 14.39
N GLY A 260 14.30 -10.72 13.19
CA GLY A 260 13.86 -12.01 12.66
C GLY A 260 12.48 -12.46 13.12
N THR A 261 11.75 -11.62 13.87
CA THR A 261 10.36 -11.87 14.29
C THR A 261 9.38 -11.65 13.14
N TRP A 262 8.43 -12.57 12.96
CA TRP A 262 7.27 -12.34 12.11
C TRP A 262 6.27 -11.44 12.82
N LEU A 263 5.97 -10.28 12.24
CA LEU A 263 4.82 -9.45 12.62
C LEU A 263 3.69 -9.71 11.62
N LEU A 264 2.78 -10.59 12.01
CA LEU A 264 1.66 -11.05 11.21
C LEU A 264 0.43 -10.17 11.44
N THR A 265 -0.49 -10.14 10.50
CA THR A 265 -1.78 -9.48 10.66
C THR A 265 -2.86 -10.28 9.96
N ASP A 266 -4.10 -9.99 10.34
CA ASP A 266 -5.28 -10.47 9.66
C ASP A 266 -5.37 -12.00 9.48
N PRO A 267 -5.20 -12.77 10.57
CA PRO A 267 -5.29 -14.22 10.49
C PRO A 267 -6.71 -14.70 10.19
N ALA A 268 -6.82 -15.89 9.62
CA ALA A 268 -8.04 -16.67 9.62
C ALA A 268 -7.93 -17.83 10.61
N ALA A 269 -9.06 -18.39 11.01
CA ALA A 269 -9.06 -19.67 11.72
C ALA A 269 -10.18 -20.59 11.25
N HIS A 270 -9.82 -21.87 11.12
CA HIS A 270 -10.78 -22.92 10.88
C HIS A 270 -11.28 -23.50 12.19
N SER A 271 -12.60 -23.48 12.37
CA SER A 271 -13.26 -24.19 13.47
C SER A 271 -13.63 -25.61 13.06
N ARG A 272 -14.07 -26.44 14.01
CA ARG A 272 -14.50 -27.82 13.69
C ARG A 272 -15.64 -27.88 12.67
N HIS A 273 -16.58 -26.93 12.74
CA HIS A 273 -17.82 -26.94 11.97
C HIS A 273 -17.87 -25.90 10.85
N GLY A 274 -16.93 -24.96 10.80
CA GLY A 274 -16.96 -23.84 9.85
C GLY A 274 -17.98 -22.76 10.23
N GLY A 275 -18.08 -21.74 9.39
CA GLY A 275 -19.18 -20.78 9.44
C GLY A 275 -19.07 -19.67 10.48
N LYS A 276 -17.93 -19.52 11.17
CA LYS A 276 -17.66 -18.37 12.06
C LYS A 276 -17.29 -17.07 11.32
N GLY A 277 -17.31 -17.09 9.99
CA GLY A 277 -16.97 -15.99 9.12
C GLY A 277 -16.68 -16.49 7.70
N PRO A 278 -16.51 -15.59 6.72
CA PRO A 278 -16.28 -15.97 5.32
C PRO A 278 -14.95 -16.71 5.09
N THR A 279 -14.00 -16.62 6.04
CA THR A 279 -12.69 -17.26 5.96
C THR A 279 -12.61 -18.62 6.68
N ASP A 280 -13.63 -18.98 7.48
CA ASP A 280 -13.71 -20.24 8.23
C ASP A 280 -14.31 -21.38 7.37
N LEU A 281 -13.42 -22.09 6.68
CA LEU A 281 -13.76 -23.26 5.84
C LEU A 281 -13.97 -24.57 6.63
N GLY A 282 -14.01 -24.52 7.96
CA GLY A 282 -14.27 -25.69 8.79
C GLY A 282 -13.24 -26.82 8.64
N CYS A 283 -13.71 -28.06 8.78
CA CYS A 283 -12.87 -29.26 8.61
C CYS A 283 -12.23 -29.37 7.22
N VAL A 284 -12.87 -28.82 6.18
CA VAL A 284 -12.34 -28.79 4.82
C VAL A 284 -11.06 -27.96 4.77
N GLY A 285 -11.04 -26.78 5.38
CA GLY A 285 -9.84 -25.95 5.49
C GLY A 285 -8.74 -26.62 6.33
N VAL A 286 -9.10 -27.30 7.42
CA VAL A 286 -8.15 -28.08 8.23
C VAL A 286 -7.49 -29.17 7.39
N HIS A 287 -8.26 -29.99 6.68
CA HIS A 287 -7.72 -31.03 5.81
C HIS A 287 -6.84 -30.45 4.71
N ALA A 288 -7.27 -29.33 4.08
CA ALA A 288 -6.48 -28.65 3.07
C ALA A 288 -5.12 -28.19 3.61
N PHE A 289 -5.07 -27.60 4.81
CA PHE A 289 -3.81 -27.25 5.45
C PHE A 289 -2.92 -28.49 5.64
N PHE A 290 -3.44 -29.54 6.27
CA PHE A 290 -2.64 -30.72 6.62
C PHE A 290 -2.22 -31.58 5.42
N HIS A 291 -2.96 -31.55 4.31
CA HIS A 291 -2.54 -32.17 3.05
C HIS A 291 -1.27 -31.53 2.49
N HIS A 292 -1.15 -30.21 2.58
CA HIS A 292 0.00 -29.48 2.04
C HIS A 292 1.12 -29.28 3.08
N HIS A 293 0.80 -29.36 4.37
CA HIS A 293 1.73 -29.13 5.46
C HIS A 293 2.83 -30.20 5.53
N LYS A 294 4.08 -29.77 5.32
CA LYS A 294 5.25 -30.58 5.61
C LYS A 294 5.72 -30.30 7.03
N CYS A 295 5.62 -31.30 7.91
CA CYS A 295 6.15 -31.19 9.26
C CYS A 295 7.64 -30.87 9.26
N ASN A 296 8.04 -30.04 10.24
CA ASN A 296 9.42 -29.75 10.53
C ASN A 296 9.76 -30.16 11.97
N ASP A 297 10.95 -29.80 12.43
CA ASP A 297 11.48 -30.10 13.76
C ASP A 297 10.58 -29.58 14.90
N LEU A 298 9.92 -28.43 14.71
CA LEU A 298 8.98 -27.87 15.67
C LEU A 298 7.64 -28.63 15.70
N CYS A 299 7.34 -29.43 14.69
CA CYS A 299 6.11 -30.23 14.62
C CYS A 299 6.24 -31.61 15.29
N LYS A 300 7.43 -31.98 15.79
CA LYS A 300 7.70 -33.32 16.31
C LYS A 300 6.80 -33.62 17.52
N GLY A 301 6.04 -34.71 17.44
CA GLY A 301 5.13 -35.14 18.51
C GLY A 301 3.78 -34.42 18.55
N LEU A 302 3.49 -33.54 17.60
CA LEU A 302 2.17 -32.92 17.47
C LEU A 302 1.18 -33.88 16.80
N ALA A 303 -0.06 -33.89 17.31
CA ALA A 303 -1.15 -34.66 16.75
C ALA A 303 -1.58 -34.12 15.38
N LYS A 304 -2.09 -35.00 14.52
CA LYS A 304 -2.63 -34.68 13.19
C LYS A 304 -4.04 -35.24 13.03
N PRO A 305 -4.89 -34.64 12.20
CA PRO A 305 -6.16 -35.24 11.84
C PRO A 305 -5.95 -36.45 10.93
N ASP A 306 -6.94 -37.36 10.92
CA ASP A 306 -7.05 -38.36 9.88
C ASP A 306 -7.41 -37.67 8.56
N LEU A 307 -6.55 -37.82 7.55
CA LEU A 307 -6.73 -37.15 6.26
C LEU A 307 -7.46 -38.05 5.27
N PRO A 308 -8.36 -37.47 4.45
CA PRO A 308 -8.90 -38.17 3.29
C PRO A 308 -7.78 -38.49 2.28
N SER A 309 -8.01 -39.45 1.39
CA SER A 309 -7.02 -39.90 0.40
C SER A 309 -6.66 -38.83 -0.64
N SER A 310 -7.53 -37.84 -0.85
CA SER A 310 -7.34 -36.73 -1.81
C SER A 310 -7.60 -35.38 -1.14
N PRO A 311 -6.86 -34.32 -1.53
CA PRO A 311 -7.09 -32.99 -0.99
C PRO A 311 -8.51 -32.52 -1.32
N PRO A 312 -9.18 -31.81 -0.40
CA PRO A 312 -10.51 -31.30 -0.67
C PRO A 312 -10.48 -30.19 -1.72
N ILE A 313 -11.46 -30.20 -2.62
CA ILE A 313 -11.64 -29.16 -3.63
C ILE A 313 -12.26 -27.94 -2.96
N ILE A 314 -11.46 -26.89 -2.77
CA ILE A 314 -11.92 -25.59 -2.29
C ILE A 314 -12.00 -24.67 -3.51
N PRO A 315 -13.17 -24.10 -3.85
CA PRO A 315 -13.28 -23.14 -4.95
C PRO A 315 -12.28 -22.01 -4.75
N SER A 316 -11.44 -21.72 -5.75
CA SER A 316 -10.51 -20.60 -5.65
C SER A 316 -11.30 -19.30 -5.69
N VAL A 317 -11.67 -18.77 -4.53
CA VAL A 317 -12.06 -17.37 -4.44
C VAL A 317 -10.79 -16.54 -4.63
N SER A 318 -10.76 -15.80 -5.74
CA SER A 318 -9.64 -14.94 -6.13
C SER A 318 -9.25 -14.02 -4.97
N SER A 319 -7.97 -14.11 -4.57
CA SER A 319 -7.21 -13.20 -3.71
C SER A 319 -7.88 -12.74 -2.40
N THR A 320 -7.69 -13.52 -1.32
CA THR A 320 -7.86 -13.05 0.08
C THR A 320 -6.72 -12.13 0.53
N THR A 321 -5.70 -11.93 -0.30
CA THR A 321 -4.60 -11.01 -0.03
C THR A 321 -5.10 -9.59 -0.26
N PHE A 322 -4.81 -8.67 0.66
CA PHE A 322 -4.75 -7.24 0.36
C PHE A 322 -3.71 -7.03 -0.74
N SER A 323 -4.09 -7.29 -1.99
CA SER A 323 -3.22 -7.15 -3.13
C SER A 323 -3.37 -5.72 -3.63
N TRP A 324 -2.24 -5.07 -3.86
CA TRP A 324 -2.19 -4.01 -4.83
C TRP A 324 -1.00 -4.26 -5.74
N GLN A 325 -1.12 -3.74 -6.96
CA GLN A 325 -0.01 -3.29 -7.81
C GLN A 325 0.69 -2.06 -7.18
N MET A 326 0.86 -2.06 -5.86
CA MET A 326 1.75 -1.15 -5.16
C MET A 326 3.05 -1.92 -5.11
N ALA A 327 4.05 -1.38 -5.79
CA ALA A 327 5.36 -1.95 -5.80
C ALA A 327 5.83 -2.34 -4.38
N ASP A 328 6.25 -3.59 -4.22
CA ASP A 328 6.70 -4.19 -2.96
C ASP A 328 8.04 -3.61 -2.51
N ALA A 329 7.99 -2.34 -2.13
CA ALA A 329 9.08 -1.54 -1.63
C ALA A 329 8.59 -0.88 -0.34
N SER A 330 9.48 -0.71 0.63
CA SER A 330 9.14 -0.14 1.95
C SER A 330 8.22 1.08 1.80
N LEU A 331 7.00 1.03 2.34
CA LEU A 331 6.07 2.17 2.27
C LEU A 331 6.24 3.15 3.43
N CYS A 332 7.33 3.11 4.19
CA CYS A 332 7.71 4.25 5.02
C CYS A 332 8.62 5.20 4.22
N ALA A 333 8.26 6.47 4.16
CA ALA A 333 9.19 7.49 3.69
C ALA A 333 10.28 7.69 4.74
N HIS A 334 11.52 7.39 4.35
CA HIS A 334 12.67 7.53 5.25
C HIS A 334 13.18 8.96 5.13
N LYS A 335 13.61 9.54 6.25
CA LYS A 335 14.16 10.90 6.28
C LYS A 335 15.62 10.86 5.82
N GLN A 336 15.91 11.50 4.69
CA GLN A 336 17.26 11.65 4.16
C GLN A 336 18.07 12.64 4.99
N GLU A 337 19.38 12.53 4.89
CA GLU A 337 20.33 13.53 5.36
C GLU A 337 21.03 14.17 4.15
N GLY A 338 21.18 15.50 4.13
CA GLY A 338 21.77 16.21 3.00
C GLY A 338 21.06 15.95 1.66
N GLY A 339 21.83 15.79 0.59
CA GLY A 339 21.38 15.50 -0.78
C GLY A 339 21.22 14.01 -1.11
N THR A 340 20.91 13.14 -0.15
CA THR A 340 20.94 11.66 -0.33
C THR A 340 19.67 11.05 -0.93
N CYS A 341 18.75 11.85 -1.47
CA CYS A 341 17.49 11.36 -2.09
C CYS A 341 17.70 10.25 -3.14
N TYR A 342 18.77 10.36 -3.92
CA TYR A 342 19.13 9.41 -4.97
C TYR A 342 19.35 7.99 -4.40
N ALA A 343 19.97 7.88 -3.22
CA ALA A 343 20.27 6.60 -2.57
C ALA A 343 18.99 5.93 -2.04
N HIS A 344 18.10 6.71 -1.42
CA HIS A 344 16.82 6.22 -0.92
C HIS A 344 15.92 5.70 -2.05
N ALA A 345 15.85 6.46 -3.15
CA ALA A 345 15.06 6.08 -4.31
C ALA A 345 15.63 4.81 -4.99
N ALA A 346 16.96 4.76 -5.20
CA ALA A 346 17.63 3.60 -5.77
C ALA A 346 17.44 2.33 -4.91
N ALA A 347 17.66 2.43 -3.60
CA ALA A 347 17.49 1.31 -2.69
C ALA A 347 16.04 0.80 -2.69
N THR A 348 15.07 1.70 -2.80
CA THR A 348 13.65 1.33 -2.88
C THR A 348 13.37 0.46 -4.12
N VAL A 349 13.76 0.91 -5.31
CA VAL A 349 13.46 0.18 -6.56
C VAL A 349 14.26 -1.11 -6.73
N VAL A 350 15.52 -1.13 -6.28
CA VAL A 350 16.37 -2.34 -6.31
C VAL A 350 15.80 -3.41 -5.38
N ARG A 351 15.48 -3.07 -4.14
CA ARG A 351 14.88 -4.01 -3.19
C ARG A 351 13.56 -4.59 -3.70
N ALA A 352 12.73 -3.76 -4.31
CA ALA A 352 11.48 -4.20 -4.91
C ALA A 352 11.66 -5.14 -6.11
N ALA A 353 12.71 -4.96 -6.90
CA ALA A 353 13.06 -5.89 -7.98
C ALA A 353 13.57 -7.23 -7.42
N VAL A 354 14.45 -7.21 -6.42
CA VAL A 354 14.93 -8.44 -5.76
C VAL A 354 13.79 -9.20 -5.08
N GLY A 355 12.89 -8.50 -4.39
CA GLY A 355 11.77 -9.11 -3.67
C GLY A 355 10.81 -9.89 -4.58
N ARG A 356 10.73 -9.51 -5.86
CA ARG A 356 9.93 -10.24 -6.87
C ARG A 356 10.57 -11.55 -7.33
N ILE A 357 11.85 -11.80 -7.05
CA ILE A 357 12.54 -13.04 -7.41
C ILE A 357 12.34 -14.08 -6.31
N ILE A 358 11.59 -15.15 -6.62
CA ILE A 358 11.33 -16.24 -5.69
C ILE A 358 12.63 -16.90 -5.23
N GLY A 359 12.80 -16.99 -3.91
CA GLY A 359 13.99 -17.57 -3.28
C GLY A 359 15.08 -16.56 -2.91
N ARG A 360 14.89 -15.28 -3.21
CA ARG A 360 15.77 -14.19 -2.75
C ARG A 360 15.14 -13.41 -1.61
N THR A 361 15.99 -12.81 -0.79
CA THR A 361 15.61 -11.86 0.27
C THR A 361 16.37 -10.56 0.04
N PRO A 362 15.70 -9.41 -0.13
CA PRO A 362 16.37 -8.13 -0.35
C PRO A 362 17.18 -7.71 0.89
N GLU A 363 18.31 -7.04 0.68
CA GLU A 363 19.10 -6.42 1.75
C GLU A 363 18.24 -5.41 2.54
N HIS A 364 18.57 -5.19 3.81
CA HIS A 364 17.90 -4.20 4.65
C HIS A 364 18.01 -2.78 4.05
N PHE A 365 16.95 -1.97 4.19
CA PHE A 365 16.87 -0.67 3.52
C PHE A 365 17.99 0.27 3.96
N ASP A 366 18.13 0.51 5.26
CA ASP A 366 19.13 1.46 5.79
C ASP A 366 20.57 1.01 5.53
N ARG A 367 20.79 -0.31 5.52
CA ARG A 367 22.10 -0.88 5.20
C ARG A 367 22.48 -0.62 3.74
N MET A 368 21.53 -0.83 2.82
CA MET A 368 21.73 -0.54 1.40
C MET A 368 21.94 0.96 1.17
N VAL A 369 21.10 1.81 1.78
CA VAL A 369 21.23 3.28 1.70
C VAL A 369 22.58 3.74 2.23
N GLY A 370 22.98 3.30 3.43
CA GLY A 370 24.26 3.67 4.03
C GLY A 370 25.46 3.23 3.18
N ARG A 371 25.39 2.05 2.54
CA ARG A 371 26.42 1.59 1.60
C ARG A 371 26.47 2.43 0.33
N ILE A 372 25.32 2.83 -0.22
CA ILE A 372 25.26 3.71 -1.39
C ILE A 372 25.84 5.09 -1.03
N ILE A 373 25.40 5.72 0.06
CA ILE A 373 25.89 7.03 0.51
C ILE A 373 27.40 6.98 0.77
N LYS A 374 27.91 5.94 1.42
CA LYS A 374 29.35 5.76 1.66
C LYS A 374 30.17 5.76 0.36
N LYS A 375 29.59 5.29 -0.74
CA LYS A 375 30.26 5.19 -2.05
C LYS A 375 30.10 6.45 -2.90
N TYR A 376 28.92 7.06 -2.91
CA TYR A 376 28.57 8.16 -3.83
C TYR A 376 28.49 9.53 -3.17
N GLY A 377 28.63 9.61 -1.84
CA GLY A 377 28.62 10.86 -1.07
C GLY A 377 27.23 11.29 -0.60
N SER A 378 27.19 12.38 0.17
CA SER A 378 25.95 12.90 0.76
C SER A 378 25.32 14.07 0.00
N ASP A 379 26.01 14.64 -0.99
CA ASP A 379 25.67 15.95 -1.55
C ASP A 379 25.07 15.86 -2.97
N GLY A 380 24.24 14.83 -3.18
CA GLY A 380 23.68 14.48 -4.48
C GLY A 380 24.42 13.35 -5.16
N GLY A 381 23.75 12.68 -6.11
CA GLY A 381 24.31 11.51 -6.79
C GLY A 381 23.55 11.15 -8.06
N CYS A 382 24.26 10.54 -9.01
CA CYS A 382 23.68 10.10 -10.26
C CYS A 382 22.92 8.78 -10.07
N THR A 383 21.60 8.82 -10.09
CA THR A 383 20.73 7.65 -9.91
C THR A 383 21.03 6.53 -10.91
N ALA A 384 21.34 6.87 -12.16
CA ALA A 384 21.71 5.88 -13.17
C ALA A 384 23.03 5.14 -12.84
N ALA A 385 24.02 5.86 -12.31
CA ALA A 385 25.29 5.25 -11.90
C ALA A 385 25.12 4.34 -10.68
N VAL A 386 24.29 4.77 -9.71
CA VAL A 386 23.94 3.93 -8.56
C VAL A 386 23.21 2.67 -9.01
N LEU A 387 22.16 2.81 -9.84
CA LEU A 387 21.41 1.67 -10.35
C LEU A 387 22.29 0.72 -11.16
N ALA A 388 23.21 1.23 -11.98
CA ALA A 388 24.15 0.39 -12.73
C ALA A 388 24.99 -0.51 -11.82
N ASP A 389 25.49 0.03 -10.71
CA ASP A 389 26.34 -0.74 -9.79
C ASP A 389 25.53 -1.67 -8.89
N GLU A 390 24.39 -1.21 -8.35
CA GLU A 390 23.51 -2.03 -7.52
C GLU A 390 22.89 -3.20 -8.32
N CYS A 391 22.45 -2.94 -9.55
CA CYS A 391 21.80 -3.96 -10.38
C CYS A 391 22.80 -5.01 -10.88
N ARG A 392 24.04 -4.62 -11.21
CA ARG A 392 25.09 -5.53 -11.70
C ARG A 392 25.37 -6.67 -10.72
N GLY A 393 25.48 -6.37 -9.42
CA GLY A 393 25.75 -7.38 -8.39
C GLY A 393 24.59 -8.34 -8.12
N LEU A 394 23.39 -8.00 -8.60
CA LEU A 394 22.14 -8.71 -8.30
C LEU A 394 21.53 -9.39 -9.54
N ASN A 395 22.22 -9.37 -10.69
CA ASN A 395 21.67 -9.80 -11.99
C ASN A 395 20.31 -9.15 -12.28
N LEU A 396 20.21 -7.85 -11.99
CA LEU A 396 19.07 -7.03 -12.37
C LEU A 396 19.45 -6.17 -13.58
N ARG A 397 18.44 -5.73 -14.31
CA ARG A 397 18.52 -4.73 -15.37
C ARG A 397 17.96 -3.41 -14.88
N HIS A 398 18.47 -2.32 -15.44
CA HIS A 398 17.86 -1.02 -15.31
C HIS A 398 17.86 -0.29 -16.66
N GLU A 399 16.82 0.51 -16.91
CA GLU A 399 16.76 1.33 -18.11
C GLU A 399 15.97 2.61 -17.87
N PHE A 400 16.17 3.61 -18.74
CA PHE A 400 15.29 4.76 -18.81
C PHE A 400 14.05 4.40 -19.63
N VAL A 401 12.88 4.77 -19.12
CA VAL A 401 11.60 4.51 -19.79
C VAL A 401 10.85 5.81 -20.06
N THR A 402 9.95 5.79 -21.03
CA THR A 402 8.97 6.88 -21.23
C THR A 402 7.96 6.88 -20.09
N CYS A 403 7.15 7.93 -19.98
CA CYS A 403 6.02 7.96 -19.05
C CYS A 403 5.08 6.76 -19.28
N GLU A 404 4.73 6.46 -20.54
CA GLU A 404 3.94 5.27 -20.89
C GLU A 404 4.61 3.96 -20.44
N GLY A 405 5.94 3.85 -20.59
CA GLY A 405 6.70 2.70 -20.10
C GLY A 405 6.67 2.58 -18.58
N ALA A 406 6.74 3.71 -17.86
CA ALA A 406 6.59 3.75 -16.41
C ALA A 406 5.18 3.31 -15.97
N GLU A 407 4.13 3.75 -16.67
CA GLU A 407 2.74 3.33 -16.40
C GLU A 407 2.58 1.81 -16.58
N LYS A 408 3.04 1.26 -17.70
CA LYS A 408 3.00 -0.20 -17.95
C LYS A 408 3.78 -0.98 -16.88
N ALA A 409 4.93 -0.45 -16.46
CA ALA A 409 5.71 -1.07 -15.40
C ALA A 409 4.99 -1.03 -14.04
N LEU A 410 4.32 0.07 -13.71
CA LEU A 410 3.50 0.18 -12.49
C LEU A 410 2.31 -0.79 -12.51
N GLU A 411 1.67 -1.02 -13.66
CA GLU A 411 0.62 -2.06 -13.82
C GLU A 411 1.16 -3.47 -13.55
N MET A 412 2.43 -3.72 -13.84
CA MET A 412 3.11 -4.97 -13.48
C MET A 412 3.57 -5.00 -12.02
N GLY A 413 3.25 -3.98 -11.22
CA GLY A 413 3.69 -3.85 -9.82
C GLY A 413 5.16 -3.48 -9.67
N HIS A 414 5.78 -2.87 -10.68
CA HIS A 414 7.18 -2.45 -10.65
C HIS A 414 7.27 -0.97 -10.24
N PRO A 415 7.97 -0.63 -9.15
CA PRO A 415 8.16 0.77 -8.80
C PRO A 415 9.12 1.42 -9.79
N ILE A 416 8.93 2.72 -10.00
CA ILE A 416 9.74 3.49 -10.93
C ILE A 416 10.46 4.58 -10.17
N LEU A 417 11.78 4.62 -10.30
CA LEU A 417 12.56 5.74 -9.79
C LEU A 417 12.33 6.90 -10.75
N ALA A 418 11.87 8.03 -10.24
CA ALA A 418 11.78 9.25 -11.02
C ALA A 418 12.66 10.34 -10.42
N CYS A 419 13.29 11.13 -11.27
CA CYS A 419 13.92 12.37 -10.86
C CYS A 419 13.22 13.53 -11.56
N PHE A 420 12.91 14.60 -10.84
CA PHE A 420 12.32 15.82 -11.40
C PHE A 420 13.04 17.06 -10.88
N TRP A 421 13.06 18.14 -11.65
CA TRP A 421 13.72 19.40 -11.31
C TRP A 421 12.74 20.55 -11.34
N LEU A 422 12.77 21.38 -10.30
CA LEU A 422 11.93 22.56 -10.19
C LEU A 422 12.80 23.81 -9.97
N THR A 423 12.31 24.95 -10.46
CA THR A 423 12.90 26.26 -10.12
C THR A 423 12.57 26.64 -8.67
N LYS A 424 13.31 27.57 -8.07
CA LYS A 424 13.03 28.07 -6.70
C LYS A 424 11.57 28.51 -6.50
N LYS A 425 11.00 29.20 -7.49
CA LYS A 425 9.59 29.62 -7.50
C LYS A 425 8.63 28.43 -7.48
N MET A 426 8.91 27.40 -8.27
CA MET A 426 8.10 26.19 -8.34
C MET A 426 8.21 25.36 -7.07
N TRP A 427 9.41 25.21 -6.49
CA TRP A 427 9.60 24.56 -5.19
C TRP A 427 8.80 25.22 -4.09
N LYS A 428 8.79 26.57 -4.03
CA LYS A 428 7.97 27.31 -3.06
C LYS A 428 6.47 26.99 -3.20
N ALA A 429 5.96 26.91 -4.44
CA ALA A 429 4.57 26.56 -4.70
C ALA A 429 4.26 25.09 -4.38
N PHE A 430 5.17 24.17 -4.73
CA PHE A 430 5.09 22.75 -4.43
C PHE A 430 5.00 22.51 -2.91
N SER A 431 5.93 23.08 -2.14
CA SER A 431 5.96 22.94 -0.68
C SER A 431 4.73 23.54 -0.04
N LYS A 432 4.29 24.73 -0.48
CA LYS A 432 3.07 25.36 0.04
C LYS A 432 1.83 24.49 -0.22
N PHE A 433 1.70 23.92 -1.41
CA PHE A 433 0.56 23.06 -1.74
C PHE A 433 0.45 21.86 -0.80
N PHE A 434 1.55 21.11 -0.59
CA PHE A 434 1.51 19.92 0.26
C PHE A 434 1.48 20.24 1.76
N GLN A 435 1.88 21.44 2.16
CA GLN A 435 1.64 21.95 3.50
C GLN A 435 0.14 22.22 3.74
N ASP A 436 -0.52 22.86 2.77
CA ASP A 436 -1.95 23.23 2.87
C ASP A 436 -2.88 22.04 2.54
N SER A 437 -2.43 21.08 1.74
CA SER A 437 -3.23 19.96 1.22
C SER A 437 -2.39 18.68 1.09
N PRO A 438 -2.02 18.04 2.22
CA PRO A 438 -1.10 16.89 2.25
C PRO A 438 -1.58 15.67 1.45
N PHE A 439 -2.89 15.50 1.27
CA PHE A 439 -3.49 14.41 0.50
C PHE A 439 -3.86 14.81 -0.93
N GLY A 440 -3.73 16.09 -1.27
CA GLY A 440 -4.16 16.64 -2.56
C GLY A 440 -3.33 16.11 -3.74
N VAL A 441 -3.92 16.19 -4.94
CA VAL A 441 -3.21 15.94 -6.20
C VAL A 441 -2.71 17.28 -6.73
N LEU A 442 -1.39 17.45 -6.82
CA LEU A 442 -0.80 18.64 -7.41
C LEU A 442 -1.05 18.62 -8.93
N MET A 443 -1.88 19.57 -9.39
CA MET A 443 -2.32 19.61 -10.79
C MET A 443 -1.52 20.56 -11.67
N ALA A 444 -0.94 21.61 -11.09
CA ALA A 444 -0.22 22.64 -11.81
C ALA A 444 0.84 23.29 -10.91
N LEU A 445 1.90 23.80 -11.55
CA LEU A 445 2.92 24.64 -10.93
C LEU A 445 2.97 25.99 -11.65
N PRO A 446 3.44 27.06 -10.99
CA PRO A 446 3.66 28.34 -11.67
C PRO A 446 4.69 28.17 -12.79
N ALA A 447 4.64 29.06 -13.79
CA ALA A 447 5.63 29.09 -14.85
C ALA A 447 7.07 29.11 -14.29
N PRO A 448 8.03 28.42 -14.94
CA PRO A 448 9.42 28.36 -14.50
C PRO A 448 10.01 29.75 -14.26
N GLY A 449 10.74 29.91 -13.14
CA GLY A 449 11.56 31.10 -12.93
C GLY A 449 12.84 31.08 -13.77
N LYS A 450 13.63 32.17 -13.73
CA LYS A 450 14.99 32.23 -14.29
C LYS A 450 16.07 31.66 -13.36
N ASP A 451 15.67 31.21 -12.17
CA ASP A 451 16.57 30.72 -11.13
C ASP A 451 17.11 29.33 -11.44
N VAL A 452 18.25 28.99 -10.82
CA VAL A 452 18.82 27.64 -10.83
C VAL A 452 17.77 26.62 -10.39
N THR A 453 17.73 25.49 -11.10
CA THR A 453 16.85 24.37 -10.78
C THR A 453 17.51 23.42 -9.78
N ASP A 454 16.70 22.88 -8.89
CA ASP A 454 17.14 21.84 -7.96
C ASP A 454 16.34 20.56 -8.20
N GLY A 455 17.04 19.43 -8.12
CA GLY A 455 16.55 18.12 -8.50
C GLY A 455 16.22 17.26 -7.30
N HIS A 456 15.19 16.43 -7.42
CA HIS A 456 14.84 15.47 -6.37
C HIS A 456 14.52 14.11 -6.96
N ALA A 457 15.03 13.05 -6.32
CA ALA A 457 14.73 11.66 -6.67
C ALA A 457 13.61 11.12 -5.78
N VAL A 458 12.61 10.52 -6.41
CA VAL A 458 11.41 9.94 -5.78
C VAL A 458 11.10 8.60 -6.41
N VAL A 459 10.14 7.88 -5.85
CA VAL A 459 9.70 6.59 -6.39
C VAL A 459 8.21 6.63 -6.66
N LEU A 460 7.82 6.41 -7.91
CA LEU A 460 6.44 6.13 -8.27
C LEU A 460 6.12 4.73 -7.74
N MET A 461 5.20 4.69 -6.80
CA MET A 461 4.81 3.48 -6.11
C MET A 461 3.50 2.91 -6.66
N GLY A 462 2.71 3.75 -7.33
CA GLY A 462 1.43 3.38 -7.94
C GLY A 462 0.87 4.52 -8.79
N GLN A 463 -0.29 4.26 -9.40
CA GLN A 463 -0.96 5.21 -10.27
C GLN A 463 -2.49 5.10 -10.22
N LYS A 464 -3.14 6.19 -10.61
CA LYS A 464 -4.54 6.26 -11.05
C LYS A 464 -4.60 6.77 -12.48
N LYS A 465 -5.81 6.81 -13.06
CA LYS A 465 -6.04 7.32 -14.41
C LYS A 465 -5.29 8.63 -14.69
N ASP A 466 -5.39 9.61 -13.78
CA ASP A 466 -4.85 10.96 -14.01
C ASP A 466 -3.73 11.38 -13.04
N ALA A 467 -3.24 10.49 -12.17
CA ALA A 467 -2.26 10.84 -11.14
C ALA A 467 -1.26 9.74 -10.81
N PHE A 468 -0.04 10.14 -10.49
CA PHE A 468 0.99 9.28 -9.89
C PHE A 468 1.00 9.40 -8.37
N PHE A 469 1.38 8.30 -7.71
CA PHE A 469 1.58 8.21 -6.26
C PHE A 469 3.07 8.05 -6.01
N LEU A 470 3.67 9.06 -5.39
CA LEU A 470 5.12 9.16 -5.25
C LEU A 470 5.51 9.06 -3.78
N LYS A 471 6.54 8.25 -3.51
CA LYS A 471 7.25 8.18 -2.25
C LYS A 471 8.45 9.13 -2.30
N ASN A 472 8.60 9.97 -1.26
CA ASN A 472 9.76 10.83 -1.10
C ASN A 472 10.83 10.25 -0.15
N SER A 473 11.88 11.03 0.04
CA SER A 473 12.92 10.81 1.05
C SER A 473 13.07 11.97 2.05
N TRP A 474 12.08 12.85 2.18
CA TRP A 474 12.05 13.90 3.21
C TRP A 474 11.49 13.42 4.56
N GLY A 475 11.04 12.17 4.62
CA GLY A 475 10.48 11.56 5.83
C GLY A 475 8.95 11.67 5.92
N PRO A 476 8.36 11.08 6.96
CA PRO A 476 6.91 10.96 7.11
C PRO A 476 6.22 12.30 7.42
N ASP A 477 6.98 13.29 7.89
CA ASP A 477 6.51 14.66 8.16
C ASP A 477 5.98 15.38 6.90
N PHE A 478 6.43 14.98 5.71
CA PHE A 478 6.06 15.64 4.47
C PHE A 478 4.76 15.07 3.89
N ALA A 479 3.81 15.95 3.53
CA ALA A 479 2.56 15.57 2.87
C ALA A 479 1.81 14.44 3.60
N SER A 480 1.48 13.35 2.91
CA SER A 480 0.76 12.20 3.46
C SER A 480 1.75 11.08 3.83
N ASP A 481 2.32 11.13 5.03
CA ASP A 481 3.31 10.14 5.52
C ASP A 481 4.54 9.98 4.61
N GLY A 482 4.96 11.08 4.00
CA GLY A 482 6.03 11.14 3.03
C GLY A 482 5.66 10.58 1.65
N PHE A 483 4.36 10.48 1.38
CA PHE A 483 3.81 10.27 0.05
C PHE A 483 3.11 11.52 -0.43
N PHE A 484 3.17 11.73 -1.74
CA PHE A 484 2.48 12.83 -2.38
C PHE A 484 1.97 12.40 -3.75
N ARG A 485 1.03 13.18 -4.30
CA ARG A 485 0.35 12.88 -5.55
C ARG A 485 0.53 14.02 -6.53
N VAL A 486 0.91 13.68 -7.75
CA VAL A 486 1.07 14.65 -8.84
C VAL A 486 0.26 14.16 -10.04
N SER A 487 -0.39 15.08 -10.75
CA SER A 487 -1.07 14.71 -11.99
C SER A 487 -0.07 14.19 -13.01
N LYS A 488 -0.46 13.17 -13.78
CA LYS A 488 0.40 12.61 -14.83
C LYS A 488 0.78 13.68 -15.85
N GLY A 489 -0.20 14.50 -16.25
CA GLY A 489 0.01 15.61 -17.18
C GLY A 489 1.04 16.62 -16.69
N LEU A 490 1.01 17.02 -15.41
CA LEU A 490 2.04 17.92 -14.87
C LEU A 490 3.40 17.22 -14.83
N PHE A 491 3.45 15.99 -14.32
CA PHE A 491 4.71 15.30 -14.07
C PHE A 491 5.47 14.96 -15.36
N ASP A 492 4.73 14.64 -16.42
CA ASP A 492 5.27 14.40 -17.77
C ASP A 492 5.66 15.70 -18.51
N GLN A 493 4.95 16.80 -18.26
CA GLN A 493 5.28 18.12 -18.85
C GLN A 493 6.54 18.76 -18.25
N LEU A 494 7.02 18.28 -17.11
CA LEU A 494 8.33 18.66 -16.62
C LEU A 494 9.38 17.99 -17.53
N GLU A 495 9.90 18.73 -18.52
CA GLU A 495 10.89 18.25 -19.50
C GLU A 495 12.15 17.61 -18.87
N THR A 496 12.37 17.83 -17.58
CA THR A 496 13.49 17.29 -16.81
C THR A 496 13.18 15.95 -16.14
N THR A 497 11.94 15.46 -16.19
CA THR A 497 11.55 14.23 -15.52
C THR A 497 12.20 13.03 -16.20
N LYS A 498 12.91 12.21 -15.42
CA LYS A 498 13.53 10.97 -15.90
C LYS A 498 12.97 9.79 -15.14
N TYR A 499 12.38 8.82 -15.85
CA TYR A 499 11.88 7.57 -15.28
C TYR A 499 12.90 6.46 -15.49
N GLN A 500 13.21 5.74 -14.42
CA GLN A 500 14.14 4.61 -14.42
C GLN A 500 13.46 3.37 -13.86
N HIS A 501 13.41 2.33 -14.70
CA HIS A 501 12.80 1.06 -14.37
C HIS A 501 13.87 0.04 -13.99
N VAL A 502 13.65 -0.69 -12.90
CA VAL A 502 14.52 -1.79 -12.46
C VAL A 502 13.74 -3.10 -12.52
N TYR A 503 14.30 -4.09 -13.21
CA TYR A 503 13.64 -5.37 -13.49
C TYR A 503 14.64 -6.50 -13.68
N PHE A 504 14.14 -7.69 -13.96
CA PHE A 504 14.92 -8.84 -14.38
C PHE A 504 14.11 -9.59 -15.44
N LEU A 505 14.81 -10.25 -16.35
CA LEU A 505 14.22 -11.21 -17.28
C LEU A 505 14.43 -12.62 -16.74
N GLU A 506 13.67 -13.57 -17.27
CA GLU A 506 13.90 -14.97 -16.94
C GLU A 506 15.34 -15.39 -17.27
N SER A 507 15.93 -14.88 -18.36
CA SER A 507 17.33 -15.14 -18.73
C SER A 507 18.36 -14.66 -17.70
N ASP A 508 18.04 -13.65 -16.89
CA ASP A 508 18.94 -13.10 -15.87
C ASP A 508 18.94 -13.96 -14.57
N LEU A 509 17.97 -14.85 -14.42
CA LEU A 509 17.83 -15.71 -13.25
C LEU A 509 18.94 -16.77 -13.18
N THR A 510 19.54 -16.89 -12.01
CA THR A 510 20.54 -17.92 -11.72
C THR A 510 19.92 -19.32 -11.70
N ALA A 511 20.75 -20.35 -11.78
CA ALA A 511 20.29 -21.73 -11.62
C ALA A 511 19.56 -21.95 -10.28
N GLN A 512 19.97 -21.25 -9.22
CA GLN A 512 19.33 -21.32 -7.91
C GLN A 512 17.94 -20.68 -7.92
N ASP A 513 17.77 -19.50 -8.54
CA ASP A 513 16.47 -18.83 -8.67
C ASP A 513 15.49 -19.70 -9.46
N ARG A 514 15.93 -20.25 -10.60
CA ARG A 514 15.10 -21.16 -11.41
C ARG A 514 14.73 -22.42 -10.65
N LYS A 515 15.65 -22.96 -9.83
CA LYS A 515 15.36 -24.13 -8.97
C LYS A 515 14.33 -23.78 -7.89
N ALA A 516 14.44 -22.61 -7.27
CA ALA A 516 13.45 -22.12 -6.30
C ALA A 516 12.09 -21.91 -6.97
N TYR A 517 12.06 -21.34 -8.18
CA TYR A 517 10.84 -21.13 -8.96
C TYR A 517 10.21 -22.44 -9.42
N ARG A 518 10.98 -23.42 -9.92
CA ARG A 518 10.46 -24.75 -10.28
C ARG A 518 9.88 -25.48 -9.08
N ARG A 519 10.50 -25.36 -7.90
CA ARG A 519 9.93 -25.89 -6.65
C ARG A 519 8.61 -25.22 -6.32
N PHE A 520 8.54 -23.89 -6.46
CA PHE A 520 7.31 -23.13 -6.30
C PHE A 520 6.21 -23.56 -7.30
N GLN A 521 6.53 -23.69 -8.59
CA GLN A 521 5.57 -24.13 -9.62
C GLN A 521 5.14 -25.59 -9.50
N ALA A 522 6.05 -26.49 -9.14
CA ALA A 522 5.72 -27.89 -8.89
C ALA A 522 4.77 -28.00 -7.69
N HIS A 523 4.93 -27.11 -6.72
CA HIS A 523 3.98 -27.00 -5.61
C HIS A 523 2.60 -26.52 -6.09
N GLU A 524 2.53 -25.45 -6.90
CA GLU A 524 1.26 -24.93 -7.43
C GLU A 524 0.53 -25.85 -8.43
N ARG A 525 1.23 -26.77 -9.10
CA ARG A 525 0.62 -27.74 -10.05
C ARG A 525 0.17 -29.05 -9.41
N HIS A 526 0.64 -29.33 -8.19
CA HIS A 526 0.22 -30.49 -7.41
C HIS A 526 -0.79 -30.11 -6.30
N THR A 527 -1.16 -28.84 -6.22
CA THR A 527 -2.30 -28.27 -5.47
C THR A 527 -3.42 -27.93 -6.44
#